data_AF-A0A970E9W0-F1
#
_entry.id   AF-A0A970E9W0-F1
#
_cell.length_a   1.000
_cell.length_b   1.000
_cell.length_c   1.000
_cell.angle_alpha   90.00
_cell.angle_beta   90.00
_cell.angle_gamma   90.00
#
_symmetry.space_group_name_H-M   'P 1'
#
loop_
_entity.id
_entity.type
_entity.pdbx_description
1 polymer ?
#
loop_
_entity_poly.entity_id
_entity_poly.type
_entity_poly.pdbx_seq_one_letter_code
_entity_poly.pdbx_strand_id
1 'polypeptide(L)' 'MKEIVDPKQVKAVESYLNEKAGSNITLDDKRVVTLLKGGIRKKGDEAILIYRYQLIS' A
#
# COMPACT_ATOMS: atom_id res chain seq x y z
N MET A 1 -3.79 9.69 6.79
CA MET A 1 -5.05 8.92 6.70
C MET A 1 -4.75 7.48 7.05
N LYS A 2 -5.62 6.75 7.75
CA LYS A 2 -5.45 5.31 8.00
C LYS A 2 -6.46 4.59 7.11
N GLU A 3 -5.98 3.69 6.27
CA GLU A 3 -6.84 2.86 5.44
C GLU A 3 -7.00 1.49 6.11
N ILE A 4 -8.25 1.14 6.43
CA ILE A 4 -8.61 -0.16 7.02
C ILE A 4 -8.90 -1.11 5.87
N VAL A 5 -8.27 -2.28 5.92
CA VAL A 5 -8.45 -3.38 4.97
C VAL A 5 -9.41 -4.38 5.60
N ASP A 6 -10.41 -4.83 4.84
CA ASP A 6 -11.27 -5.93 5.27
C ASP A 6 -10.40 -7.19 5.53
N PRO A 7 -10.56 -7.89 6.67
CA PRO A 7 -9.81 -9.10 6.97
C PRO A 7 -9.79 -10.14 5.84
N LYS A 8 -10.86 -10.23 5.04
CA LYS A 8 -10.97 -11.15 3.89
C LYS A 8 -10.08 -10.75 2.72
N GLN A 9 -9.75 -9.47 2.61
CA GLN A 9 -8.93 -8.92 1.52
C GLN A 9 -7.45 -8.80 1.87
N VAL A 10 -7.06 -9.03 3.13
CA VAL A 10 -5.68 -8.88 3.61
C VAL A 10 -4.67 -9.58 2.70
N LYS A 11 -4.89 -10.86 2.37
CA LYS A 11 -3.96 -11.62 1.51
C LYS A 11 -3.85 -11.04 0.10
N ALA A 12 -4.99 -10.65 -0.48
CA ALA A 12 -5.01 -10.09 -1.83
C ALA A 12 -4.28 -8.75 -1.89
N VAL A 13 -4.50 -7.90 -0.88
CA VAL A 13 -3.81 -6.61 -0.76
C VAL A 13 -2.32 -6.79 -0.51
N GLU A 14 -1.90 -7.74 0.34
CA GLU A 14 -0.48 -8.05 0.54
C GLU A 14 0.21 -8.52 -0.75
N SER A 15 -0.41 -9.44 -1.49
CA SER A 15 0.11 -9.89 -2.80
C SER A 15 0.23 -8.73 -3.77
N TYR A 16 -0.82 -7.92 -3.91
CA TYR A 16 -0.80 -6.75 -4.79
C TYR A 16 0.33 -5.78 -4.45
N LEU A 17 0.52 -5.46 -3.16
CA LEU A 17 1.58 -4.54 -2.73
C LEU A 17 2.99 -5.09 -2.99
N ASN A 18 3.17 -6.40 -2.86
CA ASN A 18 4.45 -7.05 -3.17
C ASN A 18 4.72 -7.03 -4.69
N GLU A 19 3.72 -7.31 -5.52
CA GLU A 19 3.85 -7.24 -6.97
C GLU A 19 4.13 -5.82 -7.47
N LYS A 20 3.57 -4.80 -6.80
CA LYS A 20 3.77 -3.39 -7.13
C LYS A 20 5.00 -2.76 -6.50
N ALA A 21 5.70 -3.46 -5.62
CA ALA A 21 6.94 -2.95 -5.05
C ALA A 21 7.97 -2.70 -6.17
N GLY A 22 8.58 -1.52 -6.17
CA GLY A 22 9.46 -1.03 -7.23
C GLY A 22 8.76 -0.45 -8.46
N SER A 23 7.42 -0.49 -8.53
CA SER A 23 6.66 0.06 -9.65
C SER A 23 6.35 1.54 -9.47
N ASN A 24 6.16 2.25 -10.59
CA ASN A 24 5.70 3.63 -10.60
C ASN A 24 4.18 3.70 -10.58
N ILE A 25 3.63 4.50 -9.67
CA ILE A 25 2.20 4.70 -9.46
C ILE A 25 1.90 6.19 -9.54
N THR A 26 0.81 6.54 -10.23
CA THR A 26 0.30 7.91 -10.27
C THR A 26 -0.68 8.11 -9.11
N LEU A 27 -0.42 9.10 -8.27
CA LEU A 27 -1.32 9.51 -7.18
C LEU A 27 -2.46 10.37 -7.73
N ASP A 28 -3.52 10.55 -6.93
CA ASP A 28 -4.70 11.34 -7.29
C ASP A 28 -4.36 12.82 -7.62
N ASP A 29 -3.27 13.33 -7.05
CA ASP A 29 -2.74 14.66 -7.33
C ASP A 29 -1.81 14.73 -8.55
N LYS A 30 -1.79 13.66 -9.37
CA LYS A 30 -0.99 13.49 -10.59
C LYS A 30 0.52 13.35 -10.37
N ARG A 31 1.00 13.26 -9.13
CA ARG A 31 2.41 12.97 -8.87
C ARG A 31 2.72 11.51 -9.15
N VAL A 32 3.87 11.26 -9.77
CA VAL A 32 4.37 9.90 -9.99
C VAL A 32 5.30 9.55 -8.84
N VAL A 33 5.03 8.41 -8.21
CA VAL A 33 5.83 7.90 -7.09
C VAL A 33 6.26 6.47 -7.39
N THR A 34 7.45 6.09 -6.93
CA THR A 34 7.86 4.69 -6.89
C THR A 34 7.37 4.09 -5.57
N LEU A 35 6.52 3.07 -5.65
CA LEU A 35 6.12 2.32 -4.46
C LEU A 35 7.32 1.50 -3.98
N LEU A 36 7.86 1.81 -2.80
CA LEU A 36 9.03 1.10 -2.28
C LEU A 36 8.63 -0.19 -1.57
N LYS A 37 7.62 -0.09 -0.70
CA LYS A 37 7.16 -1.21 0.11
C LYS A 37 5.71 -0.98 0.55
N GLY A 38 4.91 -2.03 0.53
CA GLY A 38 3.59 -2.04 1.17
C GLY A 38 3.46 -3.23 2.12
N GLY A 39 2.46 -3.19 2.97
CA GLY A 39 2.09 -4.30 3.85
C GLY A 39 0.85 -3.99 4.66
N ILE A 40 0.47 -4.92 5.51
CA ILE A 40 -0.67 -4.76 6.41
C ILE A 40 -0.21 -4.92 7.85
N ARG A 41 -0.54 -3.94 8.68
CA ARG A 41 -0.34 -3.98 10.12
C ARG A 41 -1.64 -4.37 10.81
N LYS A 42 -1.64 -5.48 11.54
CA LYS A 42 -2.77 -5.88 12.38
C LYS A 42 -2.75 -5.11 13.71
N LYS A 43 -3.88 -4.57 14.13
CA LYS A 43 -4.07 -3.90 15.43
C LYS A 43 -5.43 -4.27 16.00
N GLY A 44 -5.45 -5.22 16.94
CA GLY A 44 -6.70 -5.81 17.41
C GLY A 44 -7.39 -6.53 16.24
N ASP A 45 -8.67 -6.23 16.02
CA ASP A 45 -9.47 -6.77 14.91
C ASP A 45 -9.30 -5.99 13.60
N GLU A 46 -8.55 -4.89 13.61
CA GLU A 46 -8.32 -4.08 12.42
C GLU A 46 -7.06 -4.52 11.66
N ALA A 47 -7.18 -4.62 10.33
CA ALA A 47 -6.05 -4.70 9.42
C ALA A 47 -5.83 -3.32 8.79
N ILE A 48 -4.66 -2.73 9.00
CA ILE A 48 -4.34 -1.36 8.56
C ILE A 48 -3.32 -1.44 7.44
N LEU A 49 -3.63 -0.83 6.29
CA LEU A 49 -2.69 -0.70 5.18
C LEU A 49 -1.53 0.24 5.57
N ILE A 50 -0.31 -0.21 5.35
CA ILE A 50 0.92 0.58 5.50
C ILE A 50 1.71 0.54 4.20
N TYR A 51 2.19 1.69 3.74
CA TYR A 51 3.01 1.75 2.55
C TYR A 51 4.03 2.88 2.63
N ARG A 52 5.10 2.73 1.85
CA ARG A 52 6.17 3.70 1.67
C ARG A 52 6.39 3.88 0.19
N TYR A 53 6.43 5.13 -0.24
CA TYR A 53 6.76 5.51 -1.61
C TYR A 53 7.83 6.58 -1.62
N GLN A 54 8.42 6.80 -2.79
CA GLN A 54 9.35 7.89 -3.06
C GLN A 54 8.86 8.67 -4.27
N LEU A 55 8.90 9.99 -4.17
CA LEU A 55 8.60 10.87 -5.30
C LEU A 55 9.68 10.71 -6.38
N ILE A 56 9.26 10.56 -7.62
CA ILE A 56 10.16 10.62 -8.78
C ILE A 56 10.28 12.09 -9.13
N SER A 57 11.49 12.62 -9.00
CA SER A 57 11.82 14.01 -9.36
C SER A 57 11.93 14.19 -10.87
#